data_AF-A0A932UTQ2-F1
#
_entry.id   AF-A0A932UTQ2-F1
#
_cell.length_a   1.000
_cell.length_b   1.000
_cell.length_c   1.000
_cell.angle_alpha   90.00
_cell.angle_beta   90.00
_cell.angle_gamma   90.00
#
_symmetry.space_group_name_H-M   'P 1'
#
loop_
_entity.id
_entity.type
_entity.pdbx_description
1 polymer ?
#
loop_
_entity_poly.entity_id
_entity_poly.type
_entity_poly.pdbx_seq_one_letter_code
_entity_poly.pdbx_strand_id
1 'polypeptide(L)'
;MENQASQHTPEAHALSAQLPEDFAKRLATKIVVTNERERDPEKAVQDVARLIMRNVSQPGRERLFADTAEILLEGEETRRYAAIGWVSVTLDHQGEPRYEQFVGRVVDALIFDHTNIVRPPVELDRRRRFSFYAGYLGRVFIAMMDINSELYEVVNLIYSRIIRREMELENQRSEEATSSARRIIMTQQQKGPTAAKKLYDEIVDYIHARGEFKSESLNQQNPNEFMAILADRMRATRRYVIQDIMNRQALSRKKEAEKELSERLAAAEDIILARDTFKKALNLFWTEKRYNFKFLAVEKVRVTLQVSAILVGIVHFLVGYLGLYGMLWWEGLAVALIMYVFARIFCSRHAFQRFFPSDVSKELEVVVGSVTPTLRKMSKGQMDAFLIRQVKDPANLNLLFIMPEFMKYVFAVMPERHNTIVTTDELSDLMETMELDIARTLRAAAPPPPPI
;
A
#
# COMPACT_ATOMS: atom_id res chain seq x y z
N MET A 1 -50.34 -35.54 -5.86
CA MET A 1 -49.09 -35.19 -6.58
C MET A 1 -48.65 -33.83 -6.08
N GLU A 2 -47.45 -33.78 -5.56
CA GLU A 2 -46.90 -32.75 -4.68
C GLU A 2 -46.81 -31.37 -5.31
N ASN A 3 -47.18 -30.36 -4.51
CA ASN A 3 -46.74 -28.99 -4.62
C ASN A 3 -45.24 -28.92 -4.30
N GLN A 4 -44.41 -28.56 -5.28
CA GLN A 4 -43.07 -28.05 -5.03
C GLN A 4 -43.17 -26.54 -4.78
N ALA A 5 -43.22 -26.16 -3.51
CA ALA A 5 -42.96 -24.80 -3.06
C ALA A 5 -41.72 -24.81 -2.17
N SER A 6 -40.66 -24.19 -2.69
CA SER A 6 -39.66 -23.41 -1.97
C SER A 6 -39.19 -23.97 -0.62
N GLN A 7 -38.11 -24.75 -0.66
CA GLN A 7 -37.20 -24.94 0.48
C GLN A 7 -36.53 -23.59 0.81
N HIS A 8 -37.20 -22.78 1.63
CA HIS A 8 -36.51 -21.80 2.46
C HIS A 8 -36.06 -22.49 3.74
N THR A 9 -34.75 -22.57 3.91
CA THR A 9 -34.01 -23.12 5.05
C THR A 9 -34.53 -22.55 6.38
N PRO A 10 -35.13 -23.36 7.27
CA PRO A 10 -35.60 -22.91 8.59
C PRO A 10 -34.51 -23.10 9.67
N GLU A 11 -33.23 -22.88 9.35
CA GLU A 11 -32.12 -23.17 10.27
C GLU A 11 -31.43 -21.93 10.86
N ALA A 12 -31.67 -20.72 10.35
CA ALA A 12 -31.05 -19.51 10.88
C ALA A 12 -31.78 -18.88 12.09
N HIS A 13 -33.02 -19.29 12.37
CA HIS A 13 -33.84 -18.74 13.47
C HIS A 13 -33.98 -19.67 14.68
N ALA A 14 -33.33 -20.84 14.69
CA ALA A 14 -33.56 -21.89 15.69
C ALA A 14 -32.56 -21.93 16.86
N LEU A 15 -31.62 -20.98 16.99
CA LEU A 15 -30.60 -21.00 18.06
C LEU A 15 -30.57 -19.77 18.99
N SER A 16 -31.52 -18.85 18.86
CA SER A 16 -31.88 -17.93 19.95
C SER A 16 -32.89 -18.65 20.87
N ALA A 17 -32.44 -19.70 21.58
CA ALA A 17 -33.15 -20.11 22.77
C ALA A 17 -33.18 -18.87 23.68
N GLN A 18 -34.34 -18.22 23.80
CA GLN A 18 -34.53 -17.07 24.68
C GLN A 18 -34.15 -17.53 26.09
N LEU A 19 -32.94 -17.15 26.50
CA LEU A 19 -32.49 -17.41 27.86
C LEU A 19 -33.46 -16.68 28.79
N PRO A 20 -33.81 -17.25 29.96
CA PRO A 20 -34.65 -16.56 30.93
C PRO A 20 -34.06 -15.18 31.27
N GLU A 21 -34.89 -14.17 31.51
CA GLU A 21 -34.41 -12.82 31.85
C GLU A 21 -33.48 -12.82 33.09
N ASP A 22 -33.73 -13.72 34.04
CA ASP A 22 -32.90 -13.91 35.23
C ASP A 22 -31.58 -14.68 34.99
N PHE A 23 -31.23 -15.01 33.75
CA PHE A 23 -30.09 -15.88 33.46
C PHE A 23 -28.77 -15.30 33.98
N ALA A 24 -28.53 -14.00 33.83
CA ALA A 24 -27.34 -13.33 34.35
C ALA A 24 -27.24 -13.44 35.88
N LYS A 25 -28.37 -13.26 36.58
CA LYS A 25 -28.45 -13.42 38.04
C LYS A 25 -28.17 -14.86 38.48
N ARG A 26 -28.74 -15.85 37.78
CA ARG A 26 -28.48 -17.27 38.05
C ARG A 26 -27.02 -17.64 37.79
N LEU A 27 -26.41 -17.08 36.75
CA LEU A 27 -25.00 -17.28 36.44
C LEU A 27 -24.10 -16.65 37.51
N ALA A 28 -24.42 -15.43 37.97
CA ALA A 28 -23.72 -14.76 39.06
C ALA A 28 -23.73 -15.61 40.34
N THR A 29 -24.91 -16.11 40.75
CA THR A 29 -25.02 -17.02 41.90
C THR A 29 -24.17 -18.27 41.73
N LYS A 30 -24.16 -18.88 40.53
CA LYS A 30 -23.31 -20.05 40.28
C LYS A 30 -21.82 -19.74 40.36
N ILE A 31 -21.38 -18.56 39.92
CA ILE A 31 -19.99 -18.12 40.04
C ILE A 31 -19.60 -18.00 41.52
N VAL A 32 -20.45 -17.39 42.35
CA VAL A 32 -20.23 -17.29 43.80
C VAL A 32 -20.11 -18.69 44.42
N VAL A 33 -21.11 -19.55 44.20
CA VAL A 33 -21.14 -20.91 44.76
C VAL A 33 -19.93 -21.74 44.30
N THR A 34 -19.48 -21.58 43.05
CA THR A 34 -18.31 -22.31 42.54
C THR A 34 -17.04 -21.90 43.28
N ASN A 35 -16.84 -20.59 43.50
CA ASN A 35 -15.66 -20.10 44.22
C ASN A 35 -15.72 -20.39 45.72
N GLU A 36 -16.89 -20.39 46.35
CA GLU A 36 -17.01 -20.71 47.79
C GLU A 36 -16.88 -22.21 48.08
N ARG A 37 -17.25 -23.06 47.11
CA ARG A 37 -17.16 -24.51 47.24
C ARG A 37 -15.73 -25.02 47.07
N GLU A 38 -14.97 -24.42 46.16
CA GLU A 38 -13.62 -24.89 45.83
C GLU A 38 -12.59 -24.28 46.79
N ARG A 39 -11.80 -25.14 47.46
CA ARG A 39 -10.78 -24.68 48.43
C ARG A 39 -9.49 -24.18 47.76
N ASP A 40 -9.26 -24.60 46.52
CA ASP A 40 -8.11 -24.24 45.72
C ASP A 40 -8.47 -23.06 44.78
N PRO A 41 -7.83 -21.89 44.93
CA PRO A 41 -8.14 -20.70 44.14
C PRO A 41 -7.86 -20.88 42.64
N GLU A 42 -6.83 -21.64 42.25
CA GLU A 42 -6.50 -21.84 40.83
C GLU A 42 -7.55 -22.69 40.14
N LYS A 43 -7.95 -23.78 40.81
CA LYS A 43 -9.02 -24.65 40.32
C LYS A 43 -10.37 -23.93 40.29
N ALA A 44 -10.66 -23.07 41.26
CA ALA A 44 -11.86 -22.22 41.26
C ALA A 44 -11.90 -21.31 40.02
N VAL A 45 -10.78 -20.65 39.69
CA VAL A 45 -10.65 -19.82 38.49
C VAL A 45 -10.90 -20.64 37.22
N GLN A 46 -10.34 -21.84 37.10
CA GLN A 46 -10.56 -22.73 35.94
C GLN A 46 -12.01 -23.22 35.82
N ASP A 47 -12.67 -23.55 36.93
CA ASP A 47 -14.08 -23.96 36.94
C ASP A 47 -15.01 -22.81 36.55
N VAL A 48 -14.72 -21.59 37.03
CA VAL A 48 -15.43 -20.37 36.65
C VAL A 48 -15.23 -20.06 35.16
N ALA A 49 -14.01 -20.21 34.65
CA ALA A 49 -13.70 -20.06 33.22
C ALA A 49 -14.55 -21.02 32.37
N ARG A 50 -14.56 -22.31 32.71
CA ARG A 50 -15.38 -23.33 32.02
C ARG A 50 -16.87 -23.03 32.12
N LEU A 51 -17.34 -22.57 33.27
CA LEU A 51 -18.74 -22.19 33.49
C LEU A 51 -19.14 -21.01 32.59
N ILE A 52 -18.31 -19.97 32.51
CA ILE A 52 -18.55 -18.80 31.65
C ILE A 52 -18.53 -19.25 30.19
N MET A 53 -17.49 -19.97 29.76
CA MET A 53 -17.34 -20.36 28.36
C MET A 53 -18.46 -21.28 27.88
N ARG A 54 -18.98 -22.16 28.73
CA ARG A 54 -20.11 -23.03 28.38
C ARG A 54 -21.39 -22.23 28.12
N ASN A 55 -21.61 -21.15 28.85
CA ASN A 55 -22.91 -20.46 28.91
C ASN A 55 -23.00 -19.20 28.03
N VAL A 56 -21.92 -18.41 27.99
CA VAL A 56 -21.92 -17.08 27.37
C VAL A 56 -20.91 -16.91 26.22
N SER A 57 -20.10 -17.92 25.90
CA SER A 57 -19.14 -17.79 24.79
C SER A 57 -19.76 -17.82 23.39
N GLN A 58 -21.06 -18.11 23.26
CA GLN A 58 -21.74 -18.17 21.97
C GLN A 58 -21.90 -16.75 21.39
N PRO A 59 -21.75 -16.57 20.06
CA PRO A 59 -21.95 -15.27 19.43
C PRO A 59 -23.32 -14.65 19.77
N GLY A 60 -23.36 -13.37 20.09
CA GLY A 60 -24.57 -12.64 20.49
C GLY A 60 -24.90 -12.70 21.98
N ARG A 61 -24.10 -13.39 22.79
CA ARG A 61 -24.25 -13.50 24.26
C ARG A 61 -23.19 -12.74 25.05
N GLU A 62 -22.40 -11.91 24.38
CA GLU A 62 -21.28 -11.16 24.97
C GLU A 62 -21.75 -10.23 26.09
N ARG A 63 -22.90 -9.58 25.88
CA ARG A 63 -23.50 -8.66 26.87
C ARG A 63 -23.92 -9.37 28.16
N LEU A 64 -24.34 -10.65 28.08
CA LEU A 64 -24.72 -11.42 29.27
C LEU A 64 -23.55 -11.63 30.23
N PHE A 65 -22.31 -11.69 29.73
CA PHE A 65 -21.13 -11.72 30.59
C PHE A 65 -20.95 -10.40 31.33
N ALA A 66 -21.10 -9.28 30.63
CA ALA A 66 -21.03 -7.96 31.24
C ALA A 66 -22.14 -7.76 32.29
N ASP A 67 -23.37 -8.15 31.98
CA ASP A 67 -24.53 -8.11 32.88
C ASP A 67 -24.33 -8.98 34.13
N THR A 68 -23.78 -10.18 33.95
CA THR A 68 -23.47 -11.09 35.07
C THR A 68 -22.43 -10.48 36.00
N ALA A 69 -21.37 -9.92 35.43
CA ALA A 69 -20.32 -9.26 36.21
C ALA A 69 -20.83 -7.98 36.89
N GLU A 70 -21.73 -7.23 36.25
CA GLU A 70 -22.37 -6.06 36.87
C GLU A 70 -23.15 -6.45 38.13
N ILE A 71 -23.99 -7.48 38.06
CA ILE A 71 -24.74 -7.99 39.21
C ILE A 71 -23.79 -8.36 40.36
N LEU A 72 -22.64 -8.97 40.05
CA LEU A 72 -21.62 -9.29 41.05
C LEU A 72 -20.97 -8.04 41.66
N LEU A 73 -20.82 -6.94 40.91
CA LEU A 73 -20.25 -5.67 41.40
C LEU A 73 -21.19 -4.88 42.31
N GLU A 74 -22.50 -5.14 42.28
CA GLU A 74 -23.49 -4.46 43.12
C GLU A 74 -23.34 -4.83 44.60
N GLY A 75 -23.02 -6.10 44.90
CA GLY A 75 -22.77 -6.56 46.27
C GLY A 75 -21.33 -6.31 46.73
N GLU A 76 -21.16 -5.88 47.98
CA GLU A 76 -19.84 -5.63 48.58
C GLU A 76 -19.02 -6.93 48.69
N GLU A 77 -19.63 -8.00 49.17
CA GLU A 77 -18.98 -9.32 49.30
C GLU A 77 -18.82 -10.04 47.95
N THR A 78 -19.66 -9.71 46.96
CA THR A 78 -19.66 -10.38 45.65
C THR A 78 -18.75 -9.72 44.62
N ARG A 79 -18.30 -8.48 44.87
CA ARG A 79 -17.49 -7.68 43.92
C ARG A 79 -16.22 -8.40 43.49
N ARG A 80 -15.56 -9.10 44.41
CA ARG A 80 -14.35 -9.90 44.12
C ARG A 80 -14.61 -10.98 43.06
N TYR A 81 -15.81 -11.54 43.01
CA TYR A 81 -16.16 -12.58 42.04
C TYR A 81 -16.38 -12.02 40.63
N ALA A 82 -16.72 -10.73 40.49
CA ALA A 82 -16.71 -10.07 39.19
C ALA A 82 -15.29 -9.96 38.63
N ALA A 83 -14.32 -9.60 39.49
CA ALA A 83 -12.91 -9.58 39.13
C ALA A 83 -12.39 -10.98 38.79
N ILE A 84 -12.68 -11.99 39.62
CA ILE A 84 -12.33 -13.41 39.33
C ILE A 84 -12.96 -13.87 38.01
N GLY A 85 -14.20 -13.48 37.71
CA GLY A 85 -14.85 -13.78 36.44
C GLY A 85 -14.06 -13.27 35.24
N TRP A 86 -13.60 -12.01 35.28
CA TRP A 86 -12.73 -11.45 34.24
C TRP A 86 -11.33 -12.08 34.22
N VAL A 87 -10.71 -12.30 35.38
CA VAL A 87 -9.41 -13.00 35.47
C VAL A 87 -9.52 -14.39 34.84
N SER A 88 -10.58 -15.14 35.14
CA SER A 88 -10.77 -16.51 34.68
C SER A 88 -10.86 -16.68 33.18
N VAL A 89 -11.29 -15.66 32.43
CA VAL A 89 -11.38 -15.72 30.96
C VAL A 89 -10.21 -15.03 30.27
N THR A 90 -9.35 -14.37 31.03
CA THR A 90 -8.28 -13.50 30.52
C THR A 90 -6.89 -14.06 30.84
N LEU A 91 -6.68 -14.57 32.06
CA LEU A 91 -5.40 -15.09 32.53
C LEU A 91 -5.28 -16.58 32.22
N ASP A 92 -4.10 -16.98 31.73
CA ASP A 92 -3.62 -18.36 31.62
C ASP A 92 -4.45 -19.35 30.77
N HIS A 93 -4.78 -18.96 29.54
CA HIS A 93 -5.29 -19.87 28.50
C HIS A 93 -4.31 -20.00 27.32
N GLN A 94 -3.04 -20.25 27.63
CA GLN A 94 -1.99 -20.37 26.60
C GLN A 94 -2.39 -21.39 25.53
N GLY A 95 -2.60 -20.92 24.30
CA GLY A 95 -2.90 -21.78 23.16
C GLY A 95 -4.38 -22.09 22.93
N GLU A 96 -5.31 -21.46 23.64
CA GLU A 96 -6.75 -21.58 23.35
C GLU A 96 -7.35 -20.29 22.74
N PRO A 97 -7.42 -20.19 21.39
CA PRO A 97 -7.96 -19.01 20.71
C PRO A 97 -9.40 -18.65 21.10
N ARG A 98 -10.16 -19.62 21.63
CA ARG A 98 -11.57 -19.44 21.97
C ARG A 98 -11.76 -18.42 23.10
N TYR A 99 -10.90 -18.41 24.11
CA TYR A 99 -10.95 -17.44 25.21
C TYR A 99 -10.57 -16.05 24.72
N GLU A 100 -9.50 -15.96 23.93
CA GLU A 100 -9.06 -14.69 23.34
C GLU A 100 -10.16 -14.07 22.47
N GLN A 101 -10.77 -14.86 21.60
CA GLN A 101 -11.88 -14.42 20.75
C GLN A 101 -13.10 -13.99 21.59
N PHE A 102 -13.42 -14.73 22.65
CA PHE A 102 -14.55 -14.38 23.53
C PHE A 102 -14.32 -13.04 24.21
N VAL A 103 -13.16 -12.84 24.86
CA VAL A 103 -12.80 -11.57 25.50
C VAL A 103 -12.77 -10.43 24.47
N GLY A 104 -12.28 -10.71 23.24
CA GLY A 104 -12.33 -9.76 22.13
C GLY A 104 -13.76 -9.32 21.80
N ARG A 105 -14.69 -10.26 21.64
CA ARG A 105 -16.10 -9.94 21.36
C ARG A 105 -16.78 -9.18 22.51
N VAL A 106 -16.46 -9.50 23.76
CA VAL A 106 -16.96 -8.75 24.92
C VAL A 106 -16.45 -7.30 24.89
N VAL A 107 -15.13 -7.10 24.68
CA VAL A 107 -14.55 -5.76 24.57
C VAL A 107 -15.16 -4.97 23.41
N ASP A 108 -15.37 -5.61 22.25
CA ASP A 108 -16.04 -5.00 21.09
C ASP A 108 -17.46 -4.53 21.44
N ALA A 109 -18.23 -5.37 22.13
CA ALA A 109 -19.58 -5.03 22.57
C ALA A 109 -19.57 -3.84 23.54
N LEU A 110 -18.65 -3.80 24.50
CA LEU A 110 -18.52 -2.69 25.46
C LEU A 110 -18.12 -1.37 24.78
N ILE A 111 -17.20 -1.41 23.81
CA ILE A 111 -16.78 -0.22 23.04
C ILE A 111 -17.94 0.27 22.16
N PHE A 112 -18.64 -0.64 21.49
CA PHE A 112 -19.80 -0.32 20.67
C PHE A 112 -20.90 0.32 21.53
N ASP A 113 -21.25 -0.29 22.65
CA ASP A 113 -22.31 0.20 23.51
C ASP A 113 -21.94 1.53 24.20
N HIS A 114 -20.66 1.72 24.54
CA HIS A 114 -20.11 3.00 24.99
C HIS A 114 -20.28 4.09 23.94
N THR A 115 -19.85 3.81 22.70
CA THR A 115 -19.91 4.76 21.58
C THR A 115 -21.35 5.22 21.32
N ASN A 116 -22.32 4.31 21.44
CA ASN A 116 -23.73 4.57 21.16
C ASN A 116 -24.56 4.96 22.40
N ILE A 117 -23.93 5.10 23.57
CA ILE A 117 -24.58 5.49 24.83
C ILE A 117 -25.83 4.62 25.11
N VAL A 118 -25.66 3.30 25.02
CA VAL A 118 -26.77 2.34 25.19
C VAL A 118 -27.37 2.39 26.59
N ARG A 119 -26.56 2.72 27.60
CA ARG A 119 -26.96 2.83 29.01
C ARG A 119 -26.76 4.23 29.56
N PRO A 120 -27.58 4.65 30.54
CA PRO A 120 -27.45 5.96 31.15
C PRO A 120 -26.09 6.11 31.86
N PRO A 121 -25.51 7.32 31.85
CA PRO A 121 -24.23 7.56 32.52
C PRO A 121 -24.36 7.39 34.04
N VAL A 122 -23.23 7.02 34.67
CA VAL A 122 -23.10 6.91 36.12
C VAL A 122 -22.62 8.25 36.67
N GLU A 123 -23.35 8.78 37.65
CA GLU A 123 -22.96 9.98 38.39
C GLU A 123 -22.10 9.58 39.60
N LEU A 124 -20.88 10.09 39.67
CA LEU A 124 -20.03 9.89 40.85
C LEU A 124 -20.22 11.01 41.88
N ASP A 125 -20.28 12.25 41.40
CA ASP A 125 -20.55 13.48 42.15
C ASP A 125 -21.48 14.38 41.32
N ARG A 126 -22.09 15.40 41.93
CA ARG A 126 -22.91 16.43 41.24
C ARG A 126 -22.25 17.10 40.02
N ARG A 127 -20.93 16.97 39.86
CA ARG A 127 -20.14 17.56 38.76
C ARG A 127 -19.49 16.54 37.82
N ARG A 128 -19.46 15.25 38.17
CA ARG A 128 -18.71 14.22 37.44
C ARG A 128 -19.63 13.09 36.99
N ARG A 129 -19.83 13.03 35.68
CA ARG A 129 -20.59 12.00 34.98
C ARG A 129 -19.65 11.20 34.11
N PHE A 130 -19.77 9.89 34.17
CA PHE A 130 -19.01 8.95 33.37
C PHE A 130 -19.97 8.02 32.62
N SER A 131 -19.55 7.48 31.48
CA SER A 131 -20.29 6.43 30.81
C SER A 131 -20.47 5.24 31.75
N PHE A 132 -21.60 4.55 31.60
CA PHE A 132 -21.85 3.31 32.34
C PHE A 132 -20.69 2.32 32.20
N TYR A 133 -20.17 2.18 30.98
CA TYR A 133 -19.12 1.24 30.63
C TYR A 133 -17.76 1.60 31.25
N ALA A 134 -17.43 2.89 31.34
CA ALA A 134 -16.24 3.36 32.06
C ALA A 134 -16.35 3.06 33.56
N GLY A 135 -17.51 3.30 34.16
CA GLY A 135 -17.76 2.97 35.57
C GLY A 135 -17.79 1.47 35.86
N TYR A 136 -18.35 0.66 34.94
CA TYR A 136 -18.35 -0.79 35.02
C TYR A 136 -16.92 -1.35 34.99
N LEU A 137 -16.13 -1.04 33.95
CA LEU A 137 -14.75 -1.53 33.82
C LEU A 137 -13.85 -0.97 34.92
N GLY A 138 -14.04 0.29 35.30
CA GLY A 138 -13.31 0.90 36.42
C GLY A 138 -13.53 0.16 37.74
N ARG A 139 -14.78 -0.22 38.05
CA ARG A 139 -15.11 -1.04 39.24
C ARG A 139 -14.51 -2.44 39.18
N VAL A 140 -14.49 -3.07 38.00
CA VAL A 140 -13.82 -4.38 37.79
C VAL A 140 -12.32 -4.27 38.06
N PHE A 141 -11.65 -3.27 37.48
CA PHE A 141 -10.21 -3.10 37.64
C PHE A 141 -9.82 -2.76 39.08
N ILE A 142 -10.60 -1.91 39.75
CA ILE A 142 -10.43 -1.65 41.20
C ILE A 142 -10.58 -2.96 41.98
N ALA A 143 -11.63 -3.75 41.71
CA ALA A 143 -11.85 -5.03 42.39
C ALA A 143 -10.74 -6.07 42.14
N MET A 144 -10.09 -6.05 40.97
CA MET A 144 -8.91 -6.88 40.71
C MET A 144 -7.74 -6.47 41.60
N MET A 145 -7.47 -5.16 41.68
CA MET A 145 -6.40 -4.64 42.52
C MET A 145 -6.66 -4.85 44.01
N ASP A 146 -7.92 -4.84 44.44
CA ASP A 146 -8.34 -5.15 45.81
C ASP A 146 -8.03 -6.61 46.20
N ILE A 147 -8.06 -7.54 45.24
CA ILE A 147 -7.75 -8.97 45.48
C ILE A 147 -6.25 -9.18 45.58
N ASN A 148 -5.50 -8.79 44.54
CA ASN A 148 -4.06 -8.94 44.49
C ASN A 148 -3.48 -7.92 43.49
N SER A 149 -2.44 -7.20 43.91
CA SER A 149 -1.73 -6.22 43.07
C SER A 149 -1.08 -6.81 41.81
N GLU A 150 -0.79 -8.12 41.79
CA GLU A 150 -0.25 -8.84 40.63
C GLU A 150 -1.29 -8.96 39.49
N LEU A 151 -2.59 -8.88 39.81
CA LEU A 151 -3.66 -8.87 38.81
C LEU A 151 -3.65 -7.60 37.93
N TYR A 152 -2.75 -6.65 38.20
CA TYR A 152 -2.46 -5.57 37.28
C TYR A 152 -2.06 -6.08 35.89
N GLU A 153 -1.42 -7.25 35.77
CA GLU A 153 -1.11 -7.84 34.46
C GLU A 153 -2.37 -8.14 33.64
N VAL A 154 -3.42 -8.64 34.30
CA VAL A 154 -4.73 -8.91 33.69
C VAL A 154 -5.41 -7.59 33.31
N VAL A 155 -5.39 -6.60 34.20
CA VAL A 155 -5.90 -5.25 33.91
C VAL A 155 -5.20 -4.67 32.69
N ASN A 156 -3.87 -4.79 32.64
CA ASN A 156 -3.04 -4.32 31.54
C ASN A 156 -3.38 -5.02 30.22
N LEU A 157 -3.66 -6.33 30.24
CA LEU A 157 -4.07 -7.10 29.05
C LEU A 157 -5.43 -6.62 28.50
N ILE A 158 -6.43 -6.49 29.37
CA ILE A 158 -7.77 -6.02 28.99
C ILE A 158 -7.70 -4.57 28.50
N TYR A 159 -7.01 -3.70 29.24
CA TYR A 159 -6.89 -2.29 28.92
C TYR A 159 -6.13 -2.05 27.61
N SER A 160 -5.02 -2.76 27.39
CA SER A 160 -4.29 -2.70 26.12
C SER A 160 -5.15 -3.15 24.94
N ARG A 161 -6.02 -4.14 25.13
CA ARG A 161 -6.97 -4.61 24.11
C ARG A 161 -8.00 -3.55 23.78
N ILE A 162 -8.57 -2.88 24.79
CA ILE A 162 -9.51 -1.77 24.59
C ILE A 162 -8.84 -0.64 23.77
N ILE A 163 -7.62 -0.23 24.14
CA ILE A 163 -6.87 0.80 23.41
C ILE A 163 -6.65 0.40 21.95
N ARG A 164 -6.10 -0.80 21.71
CA ARG A 164 -5.83 -1.30 20.34
C ARG A 164 -7.10 -1.30 19.51
N ARG A 165 -8.20 -1.79 20.08
CA ARG A 165 -9.47 -1.89 19.36
C ARG A 165 -10.13 -0.54 19.07
N GLU A 166 -10.16 0.39 20.03
CA GLU A 166 -10.68 1.73 19.78
C GLU A 166 -9.84 2.49 18.75
N MET A 167 -8.52 2.32 18.76
CA MET A 167 -7.61 2.88 17.77
C MET A 167 -7.82 2.26 16.38
N GLU A 168 -8.01 0.94 16.28
CA GLU A 168 -8.33 0.26 15.01
C GLU A 168 -9.63 0.79 14.40
N LEU A 169 -10.70 0.89 15.19
CA LEU A 169 -11.99 1.42 14.72
C LEU A 169 -11.88 2.87 14.26
N GLU A 170 -11.05 3.68 14.91
CA GLU A 170 -10.80 5.06 14.49
C GLU A 170 -10.01 5.15 13.18
N ASN A 171 -9.02 4.28 13.00
CA ASN A 171 -8.27 4.21 11.75
C ASN A 171 -9.17 3.75 10.59
N GLN A 172 -10.01 2.73 10.80
CA GLN A 172 -10.99 2.28 9.80
C GLN A 172 -11.94 3.40 9.39
N ARG A 173 -12.49 4.14 10.36
CA ARG A 173 -13.34 5.32 10.08
C ARG A 173 -12.59 6.41 9.32
N SER A 174 -11.30 6.62 9.62
CA SER A 174 -10.47 7.61 8.93
C SER A 174 -10.16 7.20 7.49
N GLU A 175 -9.88 5.92 7.25
CA GLU A 175 -9.68 5.34 5.92
C GLU A 175 -10.98 5.37 5.10
N GLU A 176 -12.11 5.03 5.69
CA GLU A 176 -13.44 5.18 5.09
C GLU A 176 -13.76 6.63 4.74
N ALA A 177 -13.43 7.59 5.61
CA ALA A 177 -13.59 9.02 5.34
C ALA A 177 -12.70 9.50 4.18
N THR A 178 -11.44 9.08 4.11
CA THR A 178 -10.53 9.47 3.02
C THR A 178 -10.87 8.82 1.68
N SER A 179 -11.39 7.59 1.69
CA SER A 179 -11.85 6.90 0.48
C SER A 179 -13.21 7.40 0.00
N SER A 180 -14.13 7.73 0.90
CA SER A 180 -15.42 8.35 0.58
C SER A 180 -15.31 9.84 0.19
N ALA A 181 -14.27 10.55 0.63
CA ALA A 181 -13.97 11.90 0.13
C ALA A 181 -13.66 11.93 -1.39
N ARG A 182 -13.34 10.78 -2.02
CA ARG A 182 -13.26 10.64 -3.48
C ARG A 182 -14.60 10.25 -4.14
N ARG A 183 -15.64 9.94 -3.36
CA ARG A 183 -17.00 9.57 -3.82
C ARG A 183 -18.07 10.44 -3.13
N ILE A 184 -18.07 11.73 -3.50
CA ILE A 184 -19.24 12.62 -3.52
C ILE A 184 -19.90 12.96 -2.15
N ILE A 185 -20.10 14.27 -1.99
CA ILE A 185 -21.05 14.95 -1.11
C ILE A 185 -22.39 14.20 -1.04
N MET A 186 -22.94 14.03 0.16
CA MET A 186 -24.25 13.43 0.52
C MET A 186 -24.22 11.97 0.96
N THR A 187 -24.02 11.78 2.25
CA THR A 187 -25.08 11.20 3.09
C THR A 187 -24.91 11.76 4.50
N GLN A 188 -25.81 12.66 4.93
CA GLN A 188 -26.01 12.91 6.35
C GLN A 188 -26.58 11.61 6.95
N GLN A 189 -25.72 10.63 7.22
CA GLN A 189 -26.07 9.62 8.21
C GLN A 189 -26.22 10.38 9.52
N GLN A 190 -27.44 10.33 10.06
CA GLN A 190 -27.76 10.80 11.40
C GLN A 190 -26.73 10.21 12.37
N LYS A 191 -25.73 11.00 12.73
CA LYS A 191 -24.87 10.70 13.88
C LYS A 191 -25.77 10.78 15.09
N GLY A 192 -26.20 9.63 15.58
CA GLY A 192 -26.70 9.50 16.94
C GLY A 192 -25.68 10.09 17.93
N PRO A 193 -26.09 10.34 19.18
CA PRO A 193 -25.18 10.88 20.18
C PRO A 193 -23.98 9.94 20.31
N THR A 194 -22.79 10.46 20.01
CA THR A 194 -21.53 9.72 20.14
C THR A 194 -20.89 10.12 21.46
N ALA A 195 -20.37 9.16 22.21
CA ALA A 195 -19.62 9.45 23.42
C ALA A 195 -18.47 10.44 23.10
N ALA A 196 -18.38 11.51 23.88
CA ALA A 196 -17.41 12.59 23.63
C ALA A 196 -15.95 12.15 23.88
N LYS A 197 -15.75 11.11 24.70
CA LYS A 197 -14.43 10.60 25.10
C LYS A 197 -14.30 9.11 24.73
N LYS A 198 -13.07 8.68 24.44
CA LYS A 198 -12.71 7.27 24.25
C LYS A 198 -12.89 6.50 25.55
N LEU A 199 -13.34 5.26 25.46
CA LEU A 199 -13.59 4.41 26.63
C LEU A 199 -12.31 4.22 27.45
N TYR A 200 -11.17 3.95 26.80
CA TYR A 200 -9.90 3.77 27.51
C TYR A 200 -9.46 5.01 28.32
N ASP A 201 -9.81 6.21 27.87
CA ASP A 201 -9.49 7.45 28.58
C ASP A 201 -10.49 7.76 29.69
N GLU A 202 -11.74 7.36 29.52
CA GLU A 202 -12.79 7.59 30.50
C GLU A 202 -12.70 6.61 31.68
N ILE A 203 -12.25 5.38 31.46
CA ILE A 203 -11.97 4.41 32.54
C ILE A 203 -10.89 4.96 33.49
N VAL A 204 -9.81 5.53 32.95
CA VAL A 204 -8.72 6.09 33.76
C VAL A 204 -9.21 7.27 34.59
N ASP A 205 -10.00 8.15 34.00
CA ASP A 205 -10.57 9.29 34.71
C ASP A 205 -11.55 8.85 35.81
N TYR A 206 -12.36 7.81 35.55
CA TYR A 206 -13.27 7.24 36.53
C TYR A 206 -12.49 6.69 37.74
N ILE A 207 -11.45 5.88 37.50
CA ILE A 207 -10.62 5.30 38.57
C ILE A 207 -9.91 6.41 39.35
N HIS A 208 -9.35 7.41 38.65
CA HIS A 208 -8.71 8.54 39.29
C HIS A 208 -9.69 9.32 40.19
N ALA A 209 -10.89 9.62 39.69
CA ALA A 209 -11.92 10.33 40.46
C ALA A 209 -12.38 9.53 41.69
N ARG A 210 -12.36 8.20 41.64
CA ARG A 210 -12.60 7.31 42.79
C ARG A 210 -11.44 7.30 43.80
N GLY A 211 -10.21 7.50 43.33
CA GLY A 211 -9.01 7.61 44.15
C GLY A 211 -8.87 8.93 44.89
N GLU A 212 -9.58 9.98 44.46
CA GLU A 212 -9.58 11.29 45.11
C GLU A 212 -10.20 11.22 46.51
N PHE A 213 -9.38 11.48 47.52
CA PHE A 213 -9.80 11.53 48.91
C PHE A 213 -9.75 12.96 49.41
N LYS A 214 -10.89 13.45 49.92
CA LYS A 214 -10.96 14.72 50.64
C LYS A 214 -10.78 14.42 52.12
N SER A 215 -9.56 14.57 52.63
CA SER A 215 -9.29 14.39 54.05
C SER A 215 -9.94 15.53 54.85
N GLU A 216 -10.79 15.19 55.82
CA GLU A 216 -11.31 16.16 56.80
C GLU A 216 -10.29 16.48 57.92
N SER A 217 -9.21 15.69 58.04
CA SER A 217 -8.14 15.88 59.02
C SER A 217 -6.74 15.62 58.43
N LEU A 218 -5.71 16.28 58.98
CA LEU A 218 -4.33 16.29 58.45
C LEU A 218 -3.57 14.95 58.54
N ASN A 219 -4.04 13.96 59.32
CA ASN A 219 -3.30 12.72 59.61
C ASN A 219 -3.98 11.44 59.06
N GLN A 220 -5.00 11.56 58.21
CA GLN A 220 -5.70 10.39 57.69
C GLN A 220 -5.04 9.89 56.39
N GLN A 221 -4.48 8.67 56.43
CA GLN A 221 -4.01 7.99 55.21
C GLN A 221 -5.18 7.74 54.27
N ASN A 222 -4.98 7.95 52.97
CA ASN A 222 -6.02 7.76 51.96
C ASN A 222 -6.25 6.26 51.71
N PRO A 223 -7.41 5.68 52.08
CA PRO A 223 -7.69 4.27 51.81
C PRO A 223 -7.78 3.93 50.31
N ASN A 224 -7.95 4.94 49.44
CA ASN A 224 -8.07 4.80 48.00
C ASN A 224 -6.77 5.13 47.24
N GLU A 225 -5.63 5.23 47.92
CA GLU A 225 -4.33 5.56 47.29
C GLU A 225 -3.95 4.57 46.17
N PHE A 226 -4.26 3.28 46.36
CA PHE A 226 -4.02 2.25 45.35
C PHE A 226 -4.80 2.51 44.04
N MET A 227 -5.97 3.16 44.10
CA MET A 227 -6.75 3.53 42.92
C MET A 227 -6.05 4.63 42.12
N ALA A 228 -5.42 5.60 42.81
CA ALA A 228 -4.60 6.63 42.16
C ALA A 228 -3.36 6.01 41.48
N ILE A 229 -2.68 5.09 42.18
CA ILE A 229 -1.55 4.32 41.61
C ILE A 229 -1.99 3.52 40.38
N LEU A 230 -3.14 2.85 40.45
CA LEU A 230 -3.72 2.12 39.31
C LEU A 230 -3.95 3.05 38.11
N ALA A 231 -4.57 4.21 38.33
CA ALA A 231 -4.82 5.18 37.26
C ALA A 231 -3.50 5.66 36.61
N ASP A 232 -2.45 5.92 37.39
CA ASP A 232 -1.15 6.33 36.88
C ASP A 232 -0.44 5.23 36.08
N ARG A 233 -0.49 3.99 36.56
CA ARG A 233 0.03 2.84 35.80
C ARG A 233 -0.73 2.67 34.49
N MET A 234 -2.06 2.80 34.49
CA MET A 234 -2.86 2.75 33.26
C MET A 234 -2.53 3.89 32.29
N ARG A 235 -2.26 5.12 32.77
CA ARG A 235 -1.76 6.22 31.92
C ARG A 235 -0.43 5.87 31.26
N ALA A 236 0.46 5.16 31.97
CA ALA A 236 1.71 4.67 31.41
C ALA A 236 1.47 3.60 30.33
N THR A 237 0.62 2.60 30.59
CA THR A 237 0.20 1.61 29.58
C THR A 237 -0.36 2.29 28.34
N ARG A 238 -1.26 3.27 28.51
CA ARG A 238 -1.85 4.01 27.39
C ARG A 238 -0.78 4.64 26.51
N ARG A 239 0.17 5.37 27.10
CA ARG A 239 1.28 5.99 26.36
C ARG A 239 2.09 4.95 25.58
N TYR A 240 2.45 3.85 26.23
CA TYR A 240 3.23 2.78 25.61
C TYR A 240 2.50 2.12 24.44
N VAL A 241 1.24 1.71 24.65
CA VAL A 241 0.44 1.01 23.63
C VAL A 241 0.16 1.92 22.43
N ILE A 242 -0.18 3.19 22.65
CA ILE A 242 -0.41 4.14 21.56
C ILE A 242 0.89 4.34 20.75
N GLN A 243 2.03 4.49 21.42
CA GLN A 243 3.33 4.64 20.74
C GLN A 243 3.70 3.39 19.93
N ASP A 244 3.46 2.18 20.46
CA ASP A 244 3.64 0.92 19.72
C ASP A 244 2.76 0.86 18.46
N ILE A 245 1.48 1.23 18.57
CA ILE A 245 0.55 1.28 17.42
C ILE A 245 1.06 2.28 16.37
N MET A 246 1.41 3.50 16.76
CA MET A 246 1.91 4.54 15.85
C MET A 246 3.20 4.10 15.14
N ASN A 247 4.14 3.49 15.86
CA ASN A 247 5.39 3.00 15.30
C ASN A 247 5.15 1.87 14.27
N ARG A 248 4.26 0.92 14.58
CA ARG A 248 3.88 -0.15 13.64
C ARG A 248 3.26 0.40 12.37
N GLN A 249 2.38 1.40 12.48
CA GLN A 249 1.73 2.05 11.35
C GLN A 249 2.72 2.88 10.51
N ALA A 250 3.64 3.60 11.14
CA ALA A 250 4.68 4.31 10.42
C ALA A 250 5.56 3.35 9.61
N LEU A 251 5.88 2.20 10.20
CA LEU A 251 6.69 1.16 9.55
C LEU A 251 5.93 0.47 8.41
N SER A 252 4.62 0.21 8.54
CA SER A 252 3.81 -0.35 7.46
C SER A 252 3.67 0.62 6.29
N ARG A 253 3.37 1.90 6.55
CA ARG A 253 3.31 2.94 5.52
C ARG A 253 4.64 3.13 4.78
N LYS A 254 5.76 3.06 5.52
CA LYS A 254 7.09 3.11 4.90
C LYS A 254 7.31 1.92 3.97
N LYS A 255 6.95 0.70 4.39
CA LYS A 255 7.06 -0.51 3.55
C LYS A 255 6.17 -0.43 2.31
N GLU A 256 4.96 0.10 2.44
CA GLU A 256 4.05 0.29 1.31
C GLU A 256 4.61 1.32 0.31
N ALA A 257 5.13 2.45 0.80
CA ALA A 257 5.77 3.45 -0.04
C ALA A 257 7.04 2.91 -0.73
N GLU A 258 7.86 2.13 -0.03
CA GLU A 258 9.03 1.45 -0.60
C GLU A 258 8.63 0.42 -1.66
N LYS A 259 7.54 -0.33 -1.42
CA LYS A 259 7.00 -1.28 -2.39
C LYS A 259 6.48 -0.57 -3.64
N GLU A 260 5.69 0.49 -3.48
CA GLU A 260 5.19 1.30 -4.60
C GLU A 260 6.35 1.92 -5.40
N LEU A 261 7.39 2.41 -4.72
CA LEU A 261 8.61 2.88 -5.37
C LEU A 261 9.27 1.75 -6.16
N SER A 262 9.42 0.56 -5.55
CA SER A 262 10.04 -0.59 -6.22
C SER A 262 9.27 -1.06 -7.45
N GLU A 263 7.93 -0.98 -7.43
CA GLU A 263 7.07 -1.33 -8.57
C GLU A 263 7.15 -0.28 -9.70
N ARG A 264 7.42 0.99 -9.36
CA ARG A 264 7.61 2.07 -10.35
C ARG A 264 8.99 2.00 -11.01
N LEU A 265 10.01 1.51 -10.31
CA LEU A 265 11.39 1.44 -10.81
C LEU A 265 11.60 0.29 -11.81
N ALA A 266 12.60 0.45 -12.68
CA ALA A 266 13.02 -0.59 -13.61
C ALA A 266 13.55 -1.82 -12.86
N ALA A 267 13.07 -3.02 -13.23
CA ALA A 267 13.56 -4.28 -12.67
C ALA A 267 15.02 -4.52 -13.09
N ALA A 268 15.79 -5.20 -12.25
CA ALA A 268 17.20 -5.47 -12.55
C ALA A 268 17.39 -6.26 -13.86
N GLU A 269 16.48 -7.17 -14.17
CA GLU A 269 16.47 -7.95 -15.42
C GLU A 269 16.26 -7.05 -16.65
N ASP A 270 15.29 -6.13 -16.58
CA ASP A 270 15.04 -5.16 -17.65
C ASP A 270 16.26 -4.28 -17.92
N ILE A 271 16.96 -3.85 -16.86
CA ILE A 271 18.19 -3.05 -16.96
C ILE A 271 19.31 -3.86 -17.64
N ILE A 272 19.44 -5.15 -17.33
CA ILE A 272 20.44 -6.03 -17.95
C ILE A 272 20.13 -6.23 -19.44
N LEU A 273 18.88 -6.51 -19.81
CA LEU A 273 18.45 -6.68 -21.20
C LEU A 273 18.58 -5.39 -22.02
N ALA A 274 18.39 -4.23 -21.38
CA ALA A 274 18.57 -2.93 -22.01
C ALA A 274 20.01 -2.66 -22.44
N ARG A 275 21.02 -3.31 -21.85
CA ARG A 275 22.44 -3.08 -22.19
C ARG A 275 22.76 -3.36 -23.66
N ASP A 276 22.43 -4.55 -24.14
CA ASP A 276 22.78 -4.96 -25.51
C ASP A 276 21.99 -4.16 -26.54
N THR A 277 20.73 -3.90 -26.21
CA THR A 277 19.82 -3.11 -27.03
C THR A 277 20.27 -1.64 -27.11
N PHE A 278 20.75 -1.07 -26.00
CA PHE A 278 21.35 0.27 -25.95
C PHE A 278 22.59 0.38 -26.83
N LYS A 279 23.50 -0.60 -26.73
CA LYS A 279 24.70 -0.65 -27.57
C LYS A 279 24.36 -0.76 -29.05
N LYS A 280 23.35 -1.57 -29.41
CA LYS A 280 22.86 -1.65 -30.78
C LYS A 280 22.32 -0.28 -31.22
N ALA A 281 21.48 0.37 -30.42
CA ALA A 281 20.93 1.69 -30.73
C ALA A 281 22.03 2.75 -30.91
N LEU A 282 23.05 2.78 -30.05
CA LEU A 282 24.17 3.71 -30.14
C LEU A 282 24.94 3.56 -31.48
N ASN A 283 25.18 2.31 -31.91
CA ASN A 283 25.81 2.03 -33.20
C ASN A 283 24.95 2.48 -34.39
N LEU A 284 23.65 2.20 -34.34
CA LEU A 284 22.71 2.62 -35.39
C LEU A 284 22.63 4.15 -35.47
N PHE A 285 22.61 4.83 -34.33
CA PHE A 285 22.59 6.30 -34.25
C PHE A 285 23.85 6.94 -34.86
N TRP A 286 25.03 6.38 -34.57
CA TRP A 286 26.26 6.82 -35.21
C TRP A 286 26.22 6.62 -36.74
N THR A 287 25.71 5.48 -37.19
CA THR A 287 25.60 5.15 -38.62
C THR A 287 24.62 6.10 -39.31
N GLU A 288 23.48 6.39 -38.68
CA GLU A 288 22.51 7.36 -39.18
C GLU A 288 23.15 8.75 -39.31
N LYS A 289 23.80 9.27 -38.25
CA LYS A 289 24.44 10.58 -38.28
C LYS A 289 25.48 10.72 -39.39
N ARG A 290 26.21 9.63 -39.68
CA ARG A 290 27.28 9.62 -40.70
C ARG A 290 26.76 9.49 -42.13
N TYR A 291 25.67 8.77 -42.36
CA TYR A 291 25.27 8.34 -43.70
C TYR A 291 23.88 8.81 -44.16
N ASN A 292 23.00 9.29 -43.27
CA ASN A 292 21.62 9.66 -43.63
C ASN A 292 21.57 10.76 -44.71
N PHE A 293 22.37 11.82 -44.59
CA PHE A 293 22.44 12.86 -45.64
C PHE A 293 22.88 12.34 -47.01
N LYS A 294 23.83 11.39 -47.03
CA LYS A 294 24.31 10.76 -48.26
C LYS A 294 23.25 9.85 -48.85
N PHE A 295 22.55 9.10 -48.00
CA PHE A 295 21.42 8.27 -48.39
C PHE A 295 20.31 9.12 -49.03
N LEU A 296 19.88 10.21 -48.39
CA LEU A 296 18.84 11.11 -48.89
C LEU A 296 19.21 11.76 -50.23
N ALA A 297 20.48 12.15 -50.39
CA ALA A 297 20.98 12.72 -51.64
C ALA A 297 20.93 11.70 -52.80
N VAL A 298 21.36 10.46 -52.56
CA VAL A 298 21.33 9.38 -53.57
C VAL A 298 19.89 8.97 -53.88
N GLU A 299 19.02 8.90 -52.87
CA GLU A 299 17.59 8.62 -53.04
C GLU A 299 16.92 9.69 -53.93
N LYS A 300 17.26 10.96 -53.71
CA LYS A 300 16.80 12.08 -54.54
C LYS A 300 17.25 11.89 -55.99
N VAL A 301 18.53 11.57 -56.23
CA VAL A 301 19.05 11.32 -57.59
C VAL A 301 18.33 10.14 -58.25
N ARG A 302 18.11 9.04 -57.53
CA ARG A 302 17.39 7.87 -58.06
C ARG A 302 15.96 8.22 -58.46
N VAL A 303 15.22 8.90 -57.59
CA VAL A 303 13.83 9.33 -57.87
C VAL A 303 13.80 10.32 -59.03
N THR A 304 14.74 11.27 -59.08
CA THR A 304 14.85 12.21 -60.21
C THR A 304 15.11 11.49 -61.53
N LEU A 305 16.04 10.52 -61.59
CA LEU A 305 16.32 9.71 -62.78
C LEU A 305 15.10 8.90 -63.22
N GLN A 306 14.39 8.30 -62.27
CA GLN A 306 13.17 7.53 -62.54
C GLN A 306 12.07 8.42 -63.13
N VAL A 307 11.84 9.60 -62.54
CA VAL A 307 10.86 10.58 -63.02
C VAL A 307 11.25 11.13 -64.39
N SER A 308 12.53 11.48 -64.61
CA SER A 308 12.99 11.99 -65.90
C SER A 308 12.84 10.95 -67.01
N ALA A 309 13.14 9.68 -66.74
CA ALA A 309 12.97 8.61 -67.73
C ALA A 309 11.49 8.43 -68.12
N ILE A 310 10.58 8.45 -67.15
CA ILE A 310 9.13 8.39 -67.40
C ILE A 310 8.67 9.60 -68.22
N LEU A 311 9.14 10.80 -67.87
CA LEU A 311 8.76 12.05 -68.55
C LEU A 311 9.25 12.04 -70.01
N VAL A 312 10.50 11.62 -70.25
CA VAL A 312 11.03 11.43 -71.60
C VAL A 312 10.17 10.43 -72.39
N GLY A 313 9.80 9.30 -71.79
CA GLY A 313 8.90 8.32 -72.42
C GLY A 313 7.55 8.90 -72.81
N ILE A 314 6.91 9.66 -71.91
CA ILE A 314 5.61 10.31 -72.15
C ILE A 314 5.71 11.35 -73.29
N VAL A 315 6.76 12.17 -73.29
CA VAL A 315 6.97 13.19 -74.32
C VAL A 315 7.16 12.53 -75.69
N HIS A 316 7.96 11.47 -75.80
CA HIS A 316 8.15 10.77 -77.06
C HIS A 316 6.87 10.07 -77.54
N PHE A 317 6.10 9.49 -76.62
CA PHE A 317 4.79 8.93 -76.95
C PHE A 317 3.85 9.99 -77.54
N LEU A 318 3.77 11.17 -76.92
CA LEU A 318 2.95 12.29 -77.41
C LEU A 318 3.41 12.82 -78.77
N VAL A 319 4.73 12.96 -78.98
CA VAL A 319 5.32 13.37 -80.27
C VAL A 319 4.94 12.39 -81.39
N GLY A 320 5.05 11.08 -81.12
CA GLY A 320 4.67 10.05 -82.08
C GLY A 320 3.17 9.96 -82.33
N TYR A 321 2.35 10.19 -81.30
CA TYR A 321 0.88 10.24 -81.44
C TYR A 321 0.41 11.41 -82.31
N LEU A 322 1.06 12.57 -82.17
CA LEU A 322 0.76 13.77 -82.95
C LEU A 322 1.41 13.76 -84.35
N GLY A 323 2.26 12.78 -84.67
CA GLY A 323 2.98 12.71 -85.94
C GLY A 323 4.00 13.84 -86.14
N LEU A 324 4.48 14.44 -85.04
CA LEU A 324 5.45 15.53 -85.08
C LEU A 324 6.83 14.99 -85.44
N TYR A 325 7.63 15.79 -86.16
CA TYR A 325 9.00 15.45 -86.57
C TYR A 325 9.15 14.16 -87.40
N GLY A 326 8.07 13.70 -88.05
CA GLY A 326 8.10 12.50 -88.89
C GLY A 326 8.13 11.18 -88.11
N MET A 327 7.87 11.22 -86.79
CA MET A 327 7.87 10.02 -85.95
C MET A 327 6.52 9.29 -86.02
N LEU A 328 6.55 7.97 -86.19
CA LEU A 328 5.34 7.14 -86.22
C LEU A 328 4.86 6.84 -84.78
N TRP A 329 3.55 6.63 -84.61
CA TRP A 329 2.95 6.38 -83.29
C TRP A 329 3.53 5.15 -82.57
N TRP A 330 3.90 4.11 -83.32
CA TRP A 330 4.46 2.88 -82.77
C TRP A 330 5.93 3.05 -82.32
N GLU A 331 6.68 3.96 -82.96
CA GLU A 331 8.05 4.31 -82.56
C GLU A 331 8.02 5.05 -81.22
N GLY A 332 7.09 5.99 -81.04
CA GLY A 332 6.87 6.66 -79.76
C GLY A 332 6.45 5.70 -78.65
N LEU A 333 5.59 4.72 -78.96
CA LEU A 333 5.21 3.65 -78.02
C LEU A 333 6.40 2.77 -77.64
N ALA A 334 7.26 2.40 -78.60
CA ALA A 334 8.45 1.60 -78.35
C ALA A 334 9.43 2.33 -77.42
N VAL A 335 9.69 3.62 -77.66
CA VAL A 335 10.56 4.45 -76.81
C VAL A 335 9.98 4.57 -75.39
N ALA A 336 8.68 4.79 -75.25
CA ALA A 336 8.02 4.85 -73.95
C ALA A 336 8.15 3.54 -73.16
N LEU A 337 7.99 2.40 -73.83
CA LEU A 337 8.17 1.07 -73.23
C LEU A 337 9.62 0.87 -72.76
N ILE A 338 10.60 1.22 -73.59
CA ILE A 338 12.02 1.09 -73.25
C ILE A 338 12.37 1.99 -72.07
N MET A 339 11.89 3.23 -72.04
CA MET A 339 12.11 4.16 -70.93
C MET A 339 11.44 3.69 -69.63
N TYR A 340 10.26 3.07 -69.73
CA TYR A 340 9.59 2.48 -68.57
C TYR A 340 10.38 1.30 -67.99
N VAL A 341 10.85 0.38 -68.86
CA VAL A 341 11.70 -0.74 -68.46
C VAL A 341 13.02 -0.24 -67.85
N PHE A 342 13.63 0.78 -68.46
CA PHE A 342 14.84 1.43 -67.93
C PHE A 342 14.61 2.00 -66.53
N ALA A 343 13.53 2.77 -66.34
CA ALA A 343 13.15 3.34 -65.06
C ALA A 343 12.91 2.25 -63.99
N ARG A 344 12.33 1.11 -64.38
CA ARG A 344 12.02 0.02 -63.44
C ARG A 344 13.23 -0.84 -63.06
N ILE A 345 14.15 -1.09 -63.99
CA ILE A 345 15.29 -2.00 -63.76
C ILE A 345 16.49 -1.21 -63.23
N PHE A 346 16.93 -0.18 -63.97
CA PHE A 346 18.16 0.56 -63.66
C PHE A 346 17.97 1.57 -62.53
N CYS A 347 16.78 2.16 -62.38
CA CYS A 347 16.46 3.02 -61.23
C CYS A 347 15.83 2.25 -60.06
N SER A 348 15.91 0.91 -60.05
CA SER A 348 15.45 0.10 -58.92
C SER A 348 16.35 0.30 -57.70
N ARG A 349 15.79 0.04 -56.51
CA ARG A 349 16.58 -0.01 -55.27
C ARG A 349 17.74 -1.01 -55.37
N HIS A 350 17.53 -2.15 -56.03
CA HIS A 350 18.51 -3.21 -56.14
C HIS A 350 19.72 -2.82 -57.01
N ALA A 351 19.48 -2.17 -58.15
CA ALA A 351 20.58 -1.70 -59.02
C ALA A 351 21.48 -0.66 -58.34
N PHE A 352 20.91 0.18 -57.48
CA PHE A 352 21.64 1.20 -56.75
C PHE A 352 22.22 0.70 -55.40
N GLN A 353 21.92 -0.53 -54.93
CA GLN A 353 22.41 -1.08 -53.64
C GLN A 353 23.93 -0.99 -53.47
N ARG A 354 24.69 -1.15 -54.56
CA ARG A 354 26.15 -1.08 -54.54
C ARG A 354 26.69 0.33 -54.24
N PHE A 355 25.87 1.36 -54.43
CA PHE A 355 26.20 2.76 -54.17
C PHE A 355 25.50 3.30 -52.90
N PHE A 356 24.64 2.50 -52.25
CA PHE A 356 23.90 2.89 -51.06
C PHE A 356 24.61 2.49 -49.77
N PRO A 357 24.77 3.41 -48.79
CA PRO A 357 24.71 3.02 -47.39
C PRO A 357 23.26 2.59 -47.05
N SER A 358 23.10 1.53 -46.27
CA SER A 358 21.79 1.05 -45.81
C SER A 358 21.06 2.15 -45.00
N ASP A 359 19.77 2.34 -45.24
CA ASP A 359 18.92 3.19 -44.39
C ASP A 359 18.72 2.51 -43.04
N VAL A 360 19.19 3.17 -41.99
CA VAL A 360 19.20 2.66 -40.62
C VAL A 360 18.15 3.35 -39.76
N SER A 361 17.52 4.42 -40.25
CA SER A 361 16.65 5.30 -39.46
C SER A 361 15.46 4.55 -38.87
N LYS A 362 14.81 3.70 -39.69
CA LYS A 362 13.70 2.85 -39.24
C LYS A 362 14.13 1.78 -38.24
N GLU A 363 15.32 1.19 -38.42
CA GLU A 363 15.84 0.20 -37.47
C GLU A 363 16.20 0.88 -36.14
N LEU A 364 16.77 2.09 -36.18
CA LEU A 364 17.06 2.87 -35.00
C LEU A 364 15.78 3.18 -34.22
N GLU A 365 14.72 3.66 -34.88
CA GLU A 365 13.45 3.96 -34.22
C GLU A 365 12.88 2.74 -33.48
N VAL A 366 12.93 1.56 -34.11
CA VAL A 366 12.46 0.32 -33.49
C VAL A 366 13.30 -0.06 -32.26
N VAL A 367 14.63 0.02 -32.39
CA VAL A 367 15.55 -0.36 -31.29
C VAL A 367 15.48 0.67 -30.15
N VAL A 368 15.44 1.96 -30.44
CA VAL A 368 15.24 3.03 -29.45
C VAL A 368 13.90 2.87 -28.77
N GLY A 369 12.83 2.60 -29.53
CA GLY A 369 11.50 2.32 -29.00
C GLY A 369 11.47 1.15 -28.00
N SER A 370 12.36 0.17 -28.14
CA SER A 370 12.46 -0.96 -27.20
C SER A 370 13.26 -0.65 -25.92
N VAL A 371 14.23 0.27 -25.96
CA VAL A 371 15.05 0.66 -24.78
C VAL A 371 14.39 1.75 -23.94
N THR A 372 13.63 2.62 -24.61
CA THR A 372 12.99 3.80 -24.02
C THR A 372 12.11 3.48 -22.79
N PRO A 373 11.27 2.42 -22.78
CA PRO A 373 10.45 2.07 -21.61
C PRO A 373 11.28 1.74 -20.38
N THR A 374 12.41 1.06 -20.55
CA THR A 374 13.31 0.73 -19.44
C THR A 374 13.98 1.97 -18.90
N LEU A 375 14.54 2.83 -19.76
CA LEU A 375 15.17 4.10 -19.35
C LEU A 375 14.18 5.03 -18.62
N ARG A 376 12.92 5.09 -19.07
CA ARG A 376 11.86 5.88 -18.42
C ARG A 376 11.63 5.49 -16.96
N LYS A 377 11.73 4.19 -16.66
CA LYS A 377 11.52 3.62 -15.32
C LYS A 377 12.79 3.63 -14.45
N MET A 378 13.95 4.02 -14.98
CA MET A 378 15.16 4.10 -14.15
C MET A 378 15.11 5.33 -13.24
N SER A 379 15.47 5.16 -11.98
CA SER A 379 15.84 6.30 -11.11
C SER A 379 17.17 6.91 -11.55
N LYS A 380 17.47 8.13 -11.06
CA LYS A 380 18.77 8.80 -11.29
C LYS A 380 19.96 7.86 -11.01
N GLY A 381 19.96 7.19 -9.85
CA GLY A 381 21.03 6.27 -9.46
C GLY A 381 21.14 5.01 -10.34
N GLN A 382 20.01 4.45 -10.77
CA GLN A 382 20.01 3.31 -11.70
C GLN A 382 20.54 3.71 -13.08
N MET A 383 20.14 4.88 -13.58
CA MET A 383 20.58 5.38 -14.86
C MET A 383 22.07 5.74 -14.86
N ASP A 384 22.56 6.38 -13.78
CA ASP A 384 23.98 6.66 -13.60
C ASP A 384 24.82 5.37 -13.60
N ALA A 385 24.43 4.39 -12.79
CA ALA A 385 25.11 3.09 -12.75
C ALA A 385 25.06 2.35 -14.10
N PHE A 386 23.95 2.45 -14.83
CA PHE A 386 23.81 1.90 -16.18
C PHE A 386 24.78 2.57 -17.15
N LEU A 387 24.82 3.89 -17.18
CA LEU A 387 25.66 4.69 -18.07
C LEU A 387 27.15 4.48 -17.78
N ILE A 388 27.56 4.46 -16.51
CA ILE A 388 28.95 4.15 -16.10
C ILE A 388 29.37 2.78 -16.65
N ARG A 389 28.48 1.78 -16.61
CA ARG A 389 28.77 0.46 -17.20
C ARG A 389 28.89 0.53 -18.73
N GLN A 390 28.09 1.35 -19.41
CA GLN A 390 28.21 1.54 -20.86
C GLN A 390 29.51 2.27 -21.24
N VAL A 391 29.94 3.25 -20.45
CA VAL A 391 31.18 4.00 -20.67
C VAL A 391 32.41 3.11 -20.50
N LYS A 392 32.38 2.19 -19.53
CA LYS A 392 33.46 1.23 -19.28
C LYS A 392 33.44 0.02 -20.23
N ASP A 393 32.41 -0.14 -21.07
CA ASP A 393 32.33 -1.27 -22.01
C ASP A 393 33.35 -1.09 -23.15
N PRO A 394 34.30 -2.04 -23.35
CA PRO A 394 35.31 -1.95 -24.40
C PRO A 394 34.72 -1.76 -25.80
N ALA A 395 33.54 -2.32 -26.05
CA ALA A 395 32.90 -2.24 -27.35
C ALA A 395 32.31 -0.86 -27.67
N ASN A 396 32.14 0.00 -26.64
CA ASN A 396 31.64 1.35 -26.79
C ASN A 396 32.75 2.40 -26.85
N LEU A 397 34.03 2.03 -26.66
CA LEU A 397 35.17 2.96 -26.63
C LEU A 397 35.20 3.91 -27.84
N ASN A 398 34.95 3.38 -29.03
CA ASN A 398 34.94 4.14 -30.28
C ASN A 398 33.68 5.01 -30.46
N LEU A 399 32.70 4.90 -29.57
CA LEU A 399 31.39 5.57 -29.64
C LEU A 399 31.12 6.43 -28.39
N LEU A 400 32.07 6.53 -27.45
CA LEU A 400 31.85 7.30 -26.22
C LEU A 400 31.54 8.77 -26.48
N PHE A 401 32.18 9.37 -27.49
CA PHE A 401 31.98 10.78 -27.84
C PHE A 401 30.55 11.11 -28.32
N ILE A 402 29.82 10.13 -28.86
CA ILE A 402 28.45 10.33 -29.38
C ILE A 402 27.38 9.99 -28.34
N MET A 403 27.78 9.35 -27.22
CA MET A 403 26.86 8.86 -26.20
C MET A 403 26.02 9.96 -25.51
N PRO A 404 26.57 11.14 -25.14
CA PRO A 404 25.75 12.21 -24.55
C PRO A 404 24.69 12.75 -25.51
N GLU A 405 25.02 12.91 -26.79
CA GLU A 405 24.07 13.33 -27.82
C GLU A 405 23.00 12.27 -28.06
N PHE A 406 23.39 10.98 -28.07
CA PHE A 406 22.45 9.87 -28.19
C PHE A 406 21.45 9.85 -27.02
N MET A 407 21.90 10.11 -25.80
CA MET A 407 21.01 10.20 -24.64
C MET A 407 20.03 11.38 -24.77
N LYS A 408 20.51 12.55 -25.19
CA LYS A 408 19.63 13.70 -25.50
C LYS A 408 18.60 13.34 -26.56
N TYR A 409 19.00 12.61 -27.60
CA TYR A 409 18.10 12.11 -28.65
C TYR A 409 17.03 11.16 -28.09
N VAL A 410 17.41 10.17 -27.29
CA VAL A 410 16.46 9.20 -26.70
C VAL A 410 15.43 9.91 -25.84
N PHE A 411 15.85 10.84 -24.97
CA PHE A 411 14.93 11.63 -24.14
C PHE A 411 14.07 12.62 -24.96
N ALA A 412 14.55 13.06 -26.12
CA ALA A 412 13.74 13.85 -27.04
C ALA A 412 12.68 12.99 -27.75
N VAL A 413 12.99 11.78 -28.20
CA VAL A 413 12.04 10.95 -28.94
C VAL A 413 11.12 10.13 -28.01
N MET A 414 11.40 10.10 -26.70
CA MET A 414 10.61 9.41 -25.70
C MET A 414 9.15 9.89 -25.64
N PRO A 415 8.15 9.00 -25.75
CA PRO A 415 6.74 9.34 -25.59
C PRO A 415 6.44 9.80 -24.15
N GLU A 416 5.46 10.69 -23.98
CA GLU A 416 4.98 11.27 -22.71
C GLU A 416 6.11 11.61 -21.71
N ARG A 417 6.97 12.58 -22.07
CA ARG A 417 8.13 12.99 -21.27
C ARG A 417 7.81 13.43 -19.83
N HIS A 418 6.55 13.70 -19.52
CA HIS A 418 6.08 14.09 -18.18
C HIS A 418 6.00 12.92 -17.19
N ASN A 419 6.05 11.68 -17.68
CA ASN A 419 5.97 10.45 -16.88
C ASN A 419 7.36 9.81 -16.63
N THR A 420 8.45 10.52 -16.89
CA THR A 420 9.78 10.03 -16.53
C THR A 420 10.04 10.21 -15.04
N ILE A 421 10.68 9.21 -14.42
CA ILE A 421 11.04 9.29 -13.00
C ILE A 421 12.15 10.34 -12.77
N VAL A 422 13.01 10.53 -13.78
CA VAL A 422 14.09 11.51 -13.77
C VAL A 422 13.59 12.85 -14.28
N THR A 423 13.86 13.90 -13.51
CA THR A 423 13.53 15.29 -13.87
C THR A 423 14.52 15.85 -14.90
N THR A 424 14.18 16.99 -15.53
CA THR A 424 15.05 17.65 -16.52
C THR A 424 16.39 18.08 -15.92
N ASP A 425 16.37 18.56 -14.68
CA ASP A 425 17.56 19.05 -13.98
C ASP A 425 18.48 17.86 -13.64
N GLU A 426 17.90 16.77 -13.13
CA GLU A 426 18.65 15.53 -12.88
C GLU A 426 19.22 14.90 -14.15
N LEU A 427 18.53 15.03 -15.29
CA LEU A 427 19.06 14.59 -16.57
C LEU A 427 20.29 15.41 -16.99
N SER A 428 20.28 16.73 -16.77
CA SER A 428 21.43 17.59 -17.04
C SER A 428 22.64 17.18 -16.19
N ASP A 429 22.44 16.99 -14.88
CA ASP A 429 23.48 16.50 -13.97
C ASP A 429 24.08 15.16 -14.44
N LEU A 430 23.22 14.24 -14.90
CA LEU A 430 23.65 12.94 -15.42
C LEU A 430 24.49 13.06 -16.68
N MET A 431 24.16 14.01 -17.58
CA MET A 431 24.97 14.26 -18.78
C MET A 431 26.34 14.81 -18.42
N GLU A 432 26.43 15.77 -17.48
CA GLU A 432 27.69 16.32 -17.01
C GLU A 432 28.57 15.25 -16.35
N THR A 433 27.97 14.42 -15.49
CA THR A 433 28.66 13.32 -14.82
C THR A 433 29.19 12.30 -15.83
N MET A 434 28.39 11.97 -16.85
CA MET A 434 28.80 11.06 -17.92
C MET A 434 29.94 11.62 -18.76
N GLU A 435 29.92 12.91 -19.10
CA GLU A 435 31.00 13.56 -19.85
C GLU A 435 32.33 13.50 -19.08
N LEU A 436 32.29 13.70 -17.76
CA LEU A 436 33.45 13.53 -16.88
C LEU A 436 33.97 12.09 -16.90
N ASP A 437 33.09 11.09 -16.84
CA ASP A 437 33.46 9.69 -16.84
C ASP A 437 33.97 9.20 -18.21
N ILE A 438 33.42 9.71 -19.30
CA ILE A 438 33.96 9.50 -20.65
C ILE A 438 35.38 10.06 -20.73
N ALA A 439 35.61 11.30 -20.27
CA ALA A 439 36.93 11.92 -20.30
C ALA A 439 37.96 11.13 -19.47
N ARG A 440 37.57 10.62 -18.30
CA ARG A 440 38.42 9.73 -17.47
C ARG A 440 38.76 8.44 -18.21
N THR A 441 37.77 7.81 -18.82
CA THR A 441 37.94 6.51 -19.50
C THR A 441 38.82 6.65 -20.74
N LEU A 442 38.63 7.70 -21.54
CA LEU A 442 39.47 7.98 -22.71
C LEU A 442 40.92 8.28 -22.33
N ARG A 443 41.16 9.01 -21.22
CA ARG A 443 42.53 9.23 -20.70
C ARG A 443 43.19 7.93 -20.25
N ALA A 444 42.44 7.03 -19.60
CA ALA A 444 42.96 5.73 -19.18
C ALA A 444 43.24 4.78 -20.36
N ALA A 445 42.52 4.94 -21.47
CA ALA A 445 42.70 4.14 -22.69
C ALA A 445 43.81 4.67 -23.62
N ALA A 446 44.33 5.89 -23.40
CA ALA A 446 45.42 6.45 -24.19
C ALA A 446 46.75 5.75 -23.89
N PRO A 447 47.57 5.42 -24.91
CA PRO A 447 48.88 4.81 -24.68
C PRO A 447 49.78 5.76 -23.87
N PRO A 448 50.66 5.24 -23.00
CA PRO A 448 51.59 6.07 -22.23
C PRO A 448 52.48 6.87 -23.20
N PRO A 449 52.85 8.12 -22.84
CA PRO A 449 53.74 8.91 -23.67
C PRO A 449 55.05 8.16 -23.91
N PRO A 450 55.67 8.30 -25.09
CA PRO A 450 56.94 7.65 -25.37
C PRO A 450 57.98 8.08 -24.33
N PRO A 451 58.84 7.15 -23.85
CA PRO A 451 59.90 7.50 -22.92
C PRO A 451 60.82 8.54 -23.57
N ILE A 452 61.11 9.60 -22.81
CA ILE A 452 62.00 10.71 -23.20
C ILE A 452 63.44 10.22 -23.27
#